data_AF-A0A366WWX0-F1
#
_entry.id   AF-A0A366WWX0-F1
#
_cell.length_a   1.000
_cell.length_b   1.000
_cell.length_c   1.000
_cell.angle_alpha   90.00
_cell.angle_beta   90.00
_cell.angle_gamma   90.00
#
_symmetry.space_group_name_H-M   'P 1'
#
loop_
_entity.id
_entity.type
_entity.pdbx_description
1 polymer ?
#
loop_
_entity_poly.entity_id
_entity_poly.type
_entity_poly.pdbx_seq_one_letter_code
_entity_poly.pdbx_strand_id
1 'polypeptide(L)'
;MFDELRTQKDVQTPFPSAGYTYASFDTGHGYQIEYLDSNGRAFLWYPGNRSAVSGEWKIVLDEICYRYGSNTFNPQTLQRGGSWSCDYTGRAGYLVTAYQKGDPFNLRSGKIPYARSKCDLPKGLNQVKNVSCK
;
A
#
# COMPACT_ATOMS: atom_id res chain seq x y z
N MET A 1 17.34 17.34 1.13
CA MET A 1 15.90 17.37 1.49
C MET A 1 15.02 17.99 0.40
N PHE A 2 15.18 19.26 -0.01
CA PHE A 2 14.38 19.82 -1.11
C PHE A 2 14.79 19.33 -2.52
N ASP A 3 16.07 19.00 -2.73
CA ASP A 3 16.55 18.49 -4.04
C ASP A 3 16.24 17.01 -4.29
N GLU A 4 16.09 16.19 -3.24
CA GLU A 4 15.59 14.80 -3.35
C GLU A 4 14.09 14.77 -3.70
N LEU A 5 13.31 15.75 -3.21
CA LEU A 5 11.92 15.94 -3.62
C LEU A 5 11.81 16.41 -5.08
N ARG A 6 12.80 17.14 -5.60
CA ARG A 6 12.84 17.56 -7.02
C ARG A 6 13.27 16.46 -7.98
N THR A 7 14.18 15.58 -7.59
CA THR A 7 14.66 14.47 -8.44
C THR A 7 13.69 13.29 -8.52
N GLN A 8 12.75 13.17 -7.58
CA GLN A 8 11.65 12.17 -7.64
C GLN A 8 10.36 12.70 -8.26
N LYS A 9 10.34 13.97 -8.68
CA LYS A 9 9.17 14.63 -9.30
C LYS A 9 8.78 14.01 -10.65
N ASP A 10 9.70 13.28 -11.27
CA ASP A 10 9.54 12.67 -12.59
C ASP A 10 9.03 11.22 -12.55
N VAL A 11 8.94 10.60 -11.37
CA VAL A 11 8.35 9.26 -11.23
C VAL A 11 6.84 9.41 -11.02
N GLN A 12 6.14 9.63 -12.13
CA GLN A 12 4.69 9.66 -12.13
C GLN A 12 4.16 8.22 -11.96
N THR A 13 3.55 7.95 -10.81
CA THR A 13 2.82 6.70 -10.57
C THR A 13 1.33 6.92 -10.83
N PRO A 14 0.55 5.88 -11.14
CA PRO A 14 -0.90 6.03 -11.25
C PRO A 14 -1.57 6.17 -9.88
N PHE A 15 -0.84 6.17 -8.76
CA PHE A 15 -1.45 6.25 -7.42
C PHE A 15 -2.23 7.57 -7.27
N PRO A 16 -3.44 7.56 -6.68
CA PRO A 16 -4.20 6.44 -6.11
C PRO A 16 -5.33 5.94 -7.04
N SER A 17 -5.02 5.65 -8.30
CA SER A 17 -6.01 5.16 -9.25
C SER A 17 -6.53 3.77 -8.86
N ALA A 18 -7.84 3.58 -9.01
CA ALA A 18 -8.44 2.28 -8.86
C ALA A 18 -7.99 1.28 -9.93
N GLY A 19 -8.06 -0.01 -9.61
CA GLY A 19 -7.67 -1.11 -10.49
C GLY A 19 -6.16 -1.36 -10.55
N TYR A 20 -5.41 -0.93 -9.53
CA TYR A 20 -3.96 -1.09 -9.44
C TYR A 20 -3.54 -1.68 -8.09
N THR A 21 -2.45 -2.44 -8.13
CA THR A 21 -1.70 -2.88 -6.96
C THR A 21 -0.45 -2.02 -6.82
N TYR A 22 -0.23 -1.50 -5.61
CA TYR A 22 0.89 -0.63 -5.26
C TYR A 22 1.76 -1.28 -4.21
N ALA A 23 3.07 -1.08 -4.31
CA ALA A 23 4.00 -1.31 -3.21
C ALA A 23 4.42 0.03 -2.62
N SER A 24 4.18 0.23 -1.33
CA SER A 24 4.76 1.32 -0.55
C SER A 24 5.76 0.78 0.47
N PHE A 25 6.64 1.63 0.97
CA PHE A 25 7.63 1.23 1.98
C PHE A 25 7.73 2.25 3.11
N ASP A 26 7.75 1.74 4.35
CA ASP A 26 8.19 2.46 5.55
C ASP A 26 9.03 1.54 6.45
N THR A 27 9.83 2.11 7.35
CA THR A 27 10.73 1.33 8.21
C THR A 27 10.01 0.52 9.30
N GLY A 28 8.81 0.92 9.69
CA GLY A 28 7.97 0.22 10.67
C GLY A 28 7.43 -1.10 10.10
N HIS A 29 6.74 -1.04 8.96
CA HIS A 29 6.09 -2.21 8.35
C HIS A 29 6.98 -2.95 7.32
N GLY A 30 7.94 -2.26 6.70
CA GLY A 30 8.61 -2.73 5.49
C GLY A 30 7.74 -2.48 4.25
N TYR A 31 7.87 -3.32 3.22
CA TYR A 31 7.01 -3.21 2.04
C TYR A 31 5.55 -3.61 2.32
N GLN A 32 4.64 -2.69 2.07
CA GLN A 32 3.20 -2.89 2.11
C GLN A 32 2.66 -3.00 0.68
N ILE A 33 1.91 -4.05 0.38
CA ILE A 33 1.34 -4.28 -0.96
C ILE A 33 -0.16 -4.13 -0.85
N GLU A 34 -0.71 -3.20 -1.61
CA GLU A 34 -2.12 -2.88 -1.53
C GLU A 34 -2.76 -2.84 -2.91
N TYR A 35 -3.81 -3.64 -3.08
CA TYR A 35 -4.68 -3.58 -4.24
C TYR A 35 -5.88 -2.66 -3.97
N LEU A 36 -6.00 -1.61 -4.77
CA LEU A 36 -7.15 -0.70 -4.78
C LEU A 36 -8.14 -1.14 -5.86
N ASP A 37 -9.23 -1.77 -5.47
CA ASP A 37 -10.30 -2.20 -6.39
C ASP A 37 -11.17 -1.02 -6.84
N SER A 38 -11.71 -1.09 -8.06
CA SER A 38 -12.62 -0.08 -8.65
C SER A 38 -13.91 0.12 -7.88
N ASN A 39 -14.31 -0.86 -7.06
CA ASN A 39 -15.52 -0.79 -6.25
C ASN A 39 -15.26 -0.20 -4.84
N GLY A 40 -14.14 0.50 -4.62
CA GLY A 40 -13.80 1.09 -3.33
C GLY A 40 -13.33 0.08 -2.28
N ARG A 41 -12.95 -1.15 -2.69
CA ARG A 41 -12.38 -2.17 -1.80
C ARG A 41 -10.86 -2.10 -1.82
N ALA A 42 -10.23 -2.25 -0.65
CA ALA A 42 -8.79 -2.31 -0.51
C ALA A 42 -8.38 -3.67 0.04
N PHE A 43 -7.25 -4.20 -0.42
CA PHE A 43 -6.71 -5.47 0.04
C PHE A 43 -5.23 -5.31 0.33
N LEU A 44 -4.87 -5.39 1.60
CA LEU A 44 -3.55 -5.09 2.11
C LEU A 44 -2.79 -6.38 2.48
N TRP A 45 -1.52 -6.43 2.09
CA TRP A 45 -0.60 -7.52 2.37
C TRP A 45 0.78 -6.97 2.76
N TYR A 46 1.12 -7.08 4.03
CA TYR A 46 2.42 -6.69 4.58
C TYR A 46 2.98 -7.77 5.53
N PRO A 47 4.26 -7.68 5.94
CA PRO A 47 4.90 -8.64 6.84
C PRO A 47 4.11 -8.89 8.13
N GLY A 48 3.91 -10.16 8.47
CA GLY A 48 3.12 -10.59 9.63
C GLY A 48 1.65 -10.86 9.33
N ASN A 49 1.12 -10.50 8.16
CA ASN A 49 -0.19 -10.96 7.73
C ASN A 49 -0.20 -12.48 7.45
N ARG A 50 -1.30 -13.15 7.82
CA ARG A 50 -1.57 -14.57 7.48
C ARG A 50 -2.62 -14.72 6.38
N SER A 51 -3.32 -13.64 6.06
CA SER A 51 -4.35 -13.51 5.04
C SER A 51 -4.35 -12.06 4.55
N ALA A 52 -4.88 -11.80 3.35
CA ALA A 52 -4.98 -10.43 2.86
C ALA A 52 -5.99 -9.69 3.72
N VAL A 53 -5.62 -8.51 4.20
CA VAL A 53 -6.47 -7.68 5.07
C VAL A 53 -7.43 -6.91 4.18
N SER A 54 -8.72 -7.26 4.24
CA SER A 54 -9.74 -6.56 3.48
C SER A 54 -10.18 -5.27 4.17
N GLY A 55 -10.38 -4.23 3.37
CA GLY A 55 -10.94 -2.96 3.80
C GLY A 55 -11.67 -2.24 2.67
N GLU A 56 -11.90 -0.97 2.92
CA GLU A 56 -12.45 0.00 1.98
C GLU A 56 -11.46 1.14 1.80
N TRP A 57 -11.50 1.79 0.64
CA TRP A 57 -10.75 3.01 0.38
C TRP A 57 -11.61 4.02 -0.35
N LYS A 58 -11.24 5.30 -0.23
CA LYS A 58 -11.83 6.41 -0.97
C LYS A 58 -10.84 7.57 -1.04
N ILE A 59 -11.07 8.48 -1.97
CA ILE A 59 -10.42 9.79 -2.00
C ILE A 59 -11.39 10.82 -1.44
N VAL A 60 -10.92 11.66 -0.53
CA VAL A 60 -11.64 12.81 0.01
C VAL A 60 -10.74 14.03 -0.15
N LEU A 61 -11.11 14.94 -1.05
CA LEU A 61 -10.26 16.07 -1.44
C LEU A 61 -8.89 15.59 -1.93
N ASP A 62 -7.81 15.97 -1.24
CA ASP A 62 -6.42 15.57 -1.52
C ASP A 62 -5.93 14.43 -0.63
N GLU A 63 -6.80 13.80 0.15
CA GLU A 63 -6.47 12.67 1.02
C GLU A 63 -6.95 11.34 0.45
N ILE A 64 -6.13 10.30 0.65
CA ILE A 64 -6.57 8.92 0.52
C ILE A 64 -6.93 8.39 1.91
N CYS A 65 -8.12 7.80 2.01
CA CYS A 65 -8.65 7.28 3.26
C CYS A 65 -8.91 5.78 3.15
N TYR A 66 -8.54 5.05 4.21
CA TYR A 66 -8.73 3.62 4.33
C TYR A 66 -9.57 3.27 5.56
N ARG A 67 -10.36 2.20 5.45
CA ARG A 67 -11.05 1.57 6.57
C ARG A 67 -10.92 0.06 6.46
N TYR A 68 -9.96 -0.52 7.19
CA TYR A 68 -9.84 -1.98 7.31
C TYR A 68 -10.82 -2.53 8.36
N GLY A 69 -11.11 -3.84 8.29
CA GLY A 69 -12.11 -4.49 9.15
C GLY A 69 -11.89 -4.26 10.64
N SER A 70 -12.97 -4.17 11.42
CA SER A 70 -12.95 -3.92 12.87
C SER A 70 -12.27 -5.04 13.69
N ASN A 71 -12.15 -6.24 13.11
CA ASN A 71 -11.43 -7.38 13.68
C ASN A 71 -9.92 -7.37 13.38
N THR A 72 -9.40 -6.33 12.72
CA THR A 72 -7.97 -6.19 12.41
C THR A 72 -7.24 -5.38 13.48
N PHE A 73 -5.93 -5.59 13.60
CA PHE A 73 -5.07 -4.88 14.55
C PHE A 73 -3.74 -4.53 13.86
N ASN A 74 -3.35 -3.26 13.94
CA ASN A 74 -2.05 -2.80 13.48
C ASN A 74 -1.05 -2.80 14.65
N PRO A 75 -0.02 -3.66 14.65
CA PRO A 75 0.95 -3.74 15.74
C PRO A 75 1.92 -2.55 15.81
N GLN A 76 2.08 -1.76 14.75
CA GLN A 76 2.95 -0.57 14.75
C GLN A 76 2.27 0.63 15.41
N THR A 77 0.96 0.80 15.22
CA THR A 77 0.19 1.92 15.80
C THR A 77 -0.58 1.54 17.06
N LEU A 78 -0.67 0.23 17.37
CA LEU A 78 -1.47 -0.34 18.46
C LEU A 78 -2.97 -0.03 18.34
N GLN A 79 -3.45 0.18 17.12
CA GLN A 79 -4.85 0.51 16.84
C GLN A 79 -5.60 -0.67 16.21
N ARG A 80 -6.89 -0.80 16.57
CA ARG A 80 -7.83 -1.68 15.87
C ARG A 80 -8.37 -1.00 14.62
N GLY A 81 -8.74 -1.79 13.62
CA GLY A 81 -9.45 -1.29 12.45
C GLY A 81 -10.89 -0.87 12.76
N GLY A 82 -11.66 -0.57 11.71
CA GLY A 82 -13.08 -0.21 11.78
C GLY A 82 -13.37 1.29 11.65
N SER A 83 -12.37 2.14 11.88
CA SER A 83 -12.46 3.60 11.64
C SER A 83 -11.76 3.98 10.34
N TRP A 84 -12.18 5.09 9.75
CA TRP A 84 -11.45 5.71 8.65
C TRP A 84 -10.14 6.31 9.16
N SER A 85 -9.06 6.08 8.43
CA SER A 85 -7.76 6.72 8.63
C SER A 85 -7.30 7.26 7.28
N CYS A 86 -6.89 8.53 7.25
CA CYS A 86 -6.54 9.24 6.02
C CYS A 86 -5.08 9.71 6.07
N ASP A 87 -4.46 9.79 4.90
CA ASP A 87 -3.17 10.45 4.68
C ASP A 87 -3.25 11.30 3.41
N TYR A 88 -2.43 12.35 3.34
CA TYR A 88 -2.35 13.19 2.15
C TYR A 88 -1.86 12.35 0.97
N THR A 89 -2.58 12.42 -0.16
CA THR A 89 -2.31 11.62 -1.35
C THR A 89 -0.89 11.86 -1.89
N GLY A 90 -0.38 13.09 -1.81
CA GLY A 90 0.99 13.42 -2.22
C GLY A 90 2.05 12.72 -1.35
N ARG A 91 1.81 12.62 -0.03
CA ARG A 91 2.69 11.91 0.90
C ARG A 91 2.60 10.40 0.71
N ALA A 92 1.39 9.85 0.66
CA ALA A 92 1.19 8.41 0.43
C ALA A 92 1.78 7.97 -0.92
N GLY A 93 1.56 8.75 -1.98
CA GLY A 93 2.13 8.53 -3.31
C GLY A 93 3.66 8.63 -3.32
N TYR A 94 4.25 9.52 -2.51
CA TYR A 94 5.71 9.58 -2.36
C TYR A 94 6.29 8.28 -1.78
N LEU A 95 5.55 7.53 -0.97
CA LEU A 95 6.01 6.25 -0.42
C LEU A 95 5.86 5.09 -1.40
N VAL A 96 5.19 5.27 -2.55
CA VAL A 96 5.05 4.24 -3.58
C VAL A 96 6.39 3.99 -4.27
N THR A 97 6.73 2.71 -4.41
CA THR A 97 8.02 2.22 -4.90
C THR A 97 7.86 1.33 -6.13
N ALA A 98 6.71 0.67 -6.27
CA ALA A 98 6.38 -0.15 -7.43
C ALA A 98 4.86 -0.19 -7.62
N TYR A 99 4.41 -0.52 -8.83
CA TYR A 99 2.99 -0.74 -9.09
C TYR A 99 2.75 -1.70 -10.26
N GLN A 100 1.56 -2.26 -10.33
CA GLN A 100 1.07 -3.07 -11.45
C GLN A 100 -0.43 -2.88 -11.61
N LYS A 101 -0.92 -2.85 -12.85
CA LYS A 101 -2.37 -2.84 -13.12
C LYS A 101 -2.98 -4.19 -12.75
N GLY A 102 -4.14 -4.17 -12.10
CA GLY A 102 -4.89 -5.33 -11.66
C GLY A 102 -4.47 -5.84 -10.27
N ASP A 103 -4.89 -7.08 -9.98
CA ASP A 103 -4.62 -7.82 -8.74
C ASP A 103 -3.72 -9.04 -9.04
N PRO A 104 -2.43 -8.85 -9.38
CA PRO A 104 -1.54 -9.93 -9.81
C PRO A 104 -1.28 -10.96 -8.71
N PHE A 105 -1.58 -10.61 -7.45
CA PHE A 105 -1.39 -11.47 -6.28
C PHE A 105 -2.69 -12.09 -5.78
N ASN A 106 -3.81 -11.83 -6.46
CA ASN A 106 -5.14 -12.32 -6.10
C ASN A 106 -5.52 -12.00 -4.63
N LEU A 107 -5.14 -10.81 -4.13
CA LEU A 107 -5.41 -10.36 -2.76
C LEU A 107 -6.91 -10.23 -2.50
N ARG A 108 -7.71 -9.96 -3.53
CA ARG A 108 -9.18 -9.94 -3.46
C ARG A 108 -9.76 -11.24 -2.92
N SER A 109 -9.08 -12.37 -3.15
CA SER A 109 -9.50 -13.68 -2.63
C SER A 109 -9.42 -13.81 -1.10
N GLY A 110 -8.80 -12.85 -0.42
CA GLY A 110 -8.50 -12.91 1.01
C GLY A 110 -7.26 -13.75 1.35
N LYS A 111 -6.63 -14.40 0.37
CA LYS A 111 -5.40 -15.17 0.54
C LYS A 111 -4.18 -14.30 0.25
N ILE A 112 -3.06 -14.63 0.89
CA ILE A 112 -1.75 -14.09 0.54
C ILE A 112 -0.98 -15.12 -0.29
N PRO A 113 -0.15 -14.69 -1.26
CA PRO A 113 0.71 -15.62 -2.01
C PRO A 113 1.70 -16.37 -1.11
N TYR A 114 2.29 -15.68 -0.14
CA TYR A 114 3.23 -16.23 0.85
C TYR A 114 3.44 -15.24 2.01
N ALA A 115 4.08 -15.69 3.09
CA ALA A 115 4.48 -14.82 4.20
C ALA A 115 5.74 -14.01 3.85
N ARG A 116 5.73 -12.70 4.07
CA ARG A 116 6.80 -11.78 3.63
C ARG A 116 7.68 -11.28 4.76
N SER A 117 8.93 -10.97 4.43
CA SER A 117 9.85 -10.21 5.28
C SER A 117 9.80 -8.72 4.93
N LYS A 118 10.35 -7.85 5.79
CA LYS A 118 10.30 -6.38 5.60
C LYS A 118 10.88 -5.90 4.27
N CYS A 119 11.96 -6.53 3.80
CA CYS A 119 12.71 -6.10 2.61
C CYS A 119 12.33 -6.84 1.32
N ASP A 120 11.32 -7.69 1.37
CA ASP A 120 10.90 -8.46 0.20
C ASP A 120 9.92 -7.66 -0.66
N LEU A 121 10.37 -7.07 -1.78
CA LEU A 121 9.47 -6.56 -2.82
C LEU A 121 9.07 -7.73 -3.75
N PRO A 122 7.79 -8.13 -3.80
CA PRO A 122 7.39 -9.29 -4.58
C PRO A 122 7.57 -9.02 -6.07
N LYS A 123 8.01 -10.05 -6.81
CA LYS A 123 8.08 -10.00 -8.27
C LYS A 123 6.70 -9.78 -8.89
N GLY A 124 6.66 -9.16 -10.06
CA GLY A 124 5.41 -8.87 -10.79
C GLY A 124 4.89 -7.44 -10.60
N LEU A 125 5.64 -6.59 -9.89
CA LEU A 125 5.42 -5.15 -9.86
C LEU A 125 6.50 -4.41 -10.67
N ASN A 126 6.12 -3.34 -11.36
CA ASN A 126 7.06 -2.45 -12.02
C ASN A 126 7.66 -1.51 -10.99
N GLN A 127 8.90 -1.75 -10.59
CA GLN A 127 9.61 -0.92 -9.64
C GLN A 127 10.01 0.41 -10.28
N VAL A 128 9.72 1.49 -9.58
CA VAL A 128 9.98 2.87 -10.02
C VAL A 128 10.82 3.67 -9.03
N LYS A 129 11.02 3.15 -7.81
CA LYS A 129 11.90 3.72 -6.79
C LYS A 129 12.70 2.63 -6.11
N ASN A 130 13.99 2.87 -5.94
CA ASN A 130 14.84 2.03 -5.11
C ASN A 130 14.70 2.40 -3.64
N VAL A 131 14.66 1.39 -2.77
CA VAL A 131 14.64 1.56 -1.31
C VAL A 131 15.88 0.92 -0.74
N SER A 132 16.61 1.64 0.12
CA SER A 132 17.61 1.03 0.99
C SER A 132 16.89 0.40 2.18
N CYS A 133 16.56 -0.87 2.06
CA CYS A 133 16.01 -1.64 3.17
C CYS A 133 17.17 -2.21 4.00
N LYS A 134 17.21 -1.85 5.28
CA LYS A 134 18.22 -2.29 6.25
C LYS A 134 17.54 -3.07 7.37
#